data_AF-A0A1G2G6M1-F1
#
_entry.id   AF-A0A1G2G6M1-F1
#
_cell.length_a   1.000
_cell.length_b   1.000
_cell.length_c   1.000
_cell.angle_alpha   90.00
_cell.angle_beta   90.00
_cell.angle_gamma   90.00
#
_symmetry.space_group_name_H-M   'P 1'
#
loop_
_entity.id
_entity.type
_entity.pdbx_description
1 polymer ?
#
loop_
_entity_poly.entity_id
_entity_poly.type
_entity_poly.pdbx_seq_one_letter_code
_entity_poly.pdbx_strand_id
1 'polypeptide(L)'
;MPTNNQPVLFVADPIDIPQPENSRGIVSIFVAVMGLVALGGYGVYKLKMGGGGQSKSTEKEKNDESRCLNLKKLMEEKLRELTDVRGQMESKLKEKAREEIREALAGTPAAKALALVERAEKEYARLEQLYNTCMIEFQTKKRLFLVHGWDGAPEDAWFPWLKRELEGGGFHVEAPAMPNPEWPKIEAWVSHLARVVGEVDEHTFFVGHSIGCQAIMRYIESLPKDKKVGGVVFVAGFFTLMNLENDEAKEIARPWLETPIDFEKVRRHTQKFFALFSDDDGDVPVGNKELFAERLGADTLMEHAKGHFSKGDGVTEIPVVLEQILKFAE
;
A
#
# COMPACT_ATOMS: atom_id res chain seq x y z
N MET A 1 -87.03 39.86 17.48
CA MET A 1 -86.83 40.46 18.81
C MET A 1 -86.98 39.35 19.86
N PRO A 2 -86.22 39.36 20.98
CA PRO A 2 -84.99 38.59 21.15
C PRO A 2 -84.97 37.74 22.44
N THR A 3 -83.87 37.01 22.68
CA THR A 3 -83.11 36.85 23.96
C THR A 3 -82.07 35.74 23.73
N ASN A 4 -80.74 35.94 23.75
CA ASN A 4 -79.76 36.51 24.70
C ASN A 4 -79.14 35.44 25.63
N ASN A 5 -77.80 35.34 25.58
CA ASN A 5 -76.81 34.85 26.58
C ASN A 5 -76.91 33.39 27.10
N GLN A 6 -75.84 32.63 27.34
CA GLN A 6 -74.42 32.89 27.62
C GLN A 6 -73.61 31.58 27.40
N PRO A 7 -72.29 31.60 27.13
CA PRO A 7 -71.46 30.39 27.08
C PRO A 7 -70.99 29.96 28.48
N VAL A 8 -71.12 28.66 28.80
CA VAL A 8 -70.59 28.04 30.02
C VAL A 8 -69.09 27.76 29.86
N LEU A 9 -68.35 28.33 30.79
CA LEU A 9 -66.92 28.20 31.04
C LEU A 9 -66.59 26.74 31.42
N PHE A 10 -65.78 26.03 30.63
CA PHE A 10 -65.01 24.89 31.12
C PHE A 10 -63.58 25.36 31.34
N VAL A 11 -63.22 25.49 32.61
CA VAL A 11 -61.86 25.69 33.08
C VAL A 11 -61.12 24.36 32.85
N ALA A 12 -60.16 24.35 31.94
CA ALA A 12 -59.15 23.30 31.89
C ALA A 12 -58.04 23.66 32.89
N ASP A 13 -57.63 22.68 33.68
CA ASP A 13 -56.57 22.81 34.67
C ASP A 13 -55.26 23.34 34.05
N PRO A 14 -54.41 24.07 34.82
CA PRO A 14 -53.14 24.56 34.32
C PRO A 14 -52.26 23.38 33.87
N ILE A 15 -51.87 23.39 32.60
CA ILE A 15 -50.83 22.52 32.07
C ILE A 15 -49.51 22.95 32.69
N ASP A 16 -48.92 22.07 33.49
CA ASP A 16 -47.60 22.26 34.06
C ASP A 16 -46.57 22.22 32.91
N ILE A 17 -45.96 23.38 32.60
CA ILE A 17 -44.92 23.50 31.59
C ILE A 17 -43.61 23.07 32.24
N PRO A 18 -42.96 21.97 31.82
CA PRO A 18 -41.65 21.63 32.34
C PRO A 18 -40.66 22.73 31.94
N GLN A 19 -40.09 23.42 32.93
CA GLN A 19 -38.98 24.33 32.71
C GLN A 19 -37.76 23.52 32.21
N PRO A 20 -36.91 24.10 31.33
CA PRO A 20 -35.87 23.37 30.66
C PRO A 20 -34.71 23.05 31.60
N GLU A 21 -34.81 21.94 32.33
CA GLU A 21 -33.62 21.26 32.84
C GLU A 21 -32.96 20.53 31.68
N ASN A 22 -31.89 21.14 31.18
CA ASN A 22 -30.63 20.51 30.75
C ASN A 22 -30.07 21.13 29.46
N SER A 23 -29.69 22.40 29.56
CA SER A 23 -28.89 23.14 28.57
C SER A 23 -27.47 22.58 28.37
N ARG A 24 -27.04 21.57 29.15
CA ARG A 24 -25.70 20.96 29.03
C ARG A 24 -25.57 19.98 27.87
N GLY A 25 -26.63 19.26 27.49
CA GLY A 25 -26.58 18.28 26.40
C GLY A 25 -26.46 18.91 25.01
N ILE A 26 -27.19 19.99 24.77
CA ILE A 26 -27.19 20.71 23.48
C ILE A 26 -25.87 21.48 23.28
N VAL A 27 -25.30 22.03 24.36
CA VAL A 27 -23.99 22.70 24.33
C VAL A 27 -22.86 21.70 24.05
N SER A 28 -22.94 20.48 24.58
CA SER A 28 -21.96 19.41 24.30
C SER A 28 -21.96 18.98 22.82
N ILE A 29 -23.14 18.88 22.21
CA ILE A 29 -23.30 18.55 20.78
C ILE A 29 -22.77 19.70 19.90
N PHE A 30 -23.05 20.96 20.25
CA PHE A 30 -22.53 22.12 19.54
C PHE A 30 -21.00 22.24 19.60
N VAL A 31 -20.40 21.93 20.76
CA VAL A 31 -18.94 21.94 20.93
C VAL A 31 -18.27 20.82 20.13
N ALA A 32 -18.88 19.63 20.06
CA ALA A 32 -18.38 18.52 19.24
C ALA A 32 -18.41 18.84 17.73
N VAL A 33 -19.51 19.44 17.25
CA VAL A 33 -19.67 19.83 15.84
C VAL A 33 -18.71 20.96 15.44
N MET A 34 -18.50 21.96 16.30
CA MET A 34 -17.53 23.03 16.05
C MET A 34 -16.07 22.55 16.11
N GLY A 35 -15.76 21.60 16.98
CA GLY A 35 -14.44 20.95 17.03
C GLY A 35 -14.08 20.21 15.75
N LEU A 36 -15.06 19.55 15.12
CA LEU A 36 -14.87 18.83 13.85
C LEU A 36 -14.62 19.75 12.65
N VAL A 37 -15.31 20.90 12.60
CA VAL A 37 -15.09 21.93 11.55
C VAL A 37 -13.71 22.60 11.69
N ALA A 38 -13.26 22.85 12.93
CA ALA A 38 -11.95 23.44 13.19
C ALA A 38 -10.79 22.47 12.84
N LEU A 39 -10.96 21.17 13.10
CA LEU A 39 -9.98 20.14 12.73
C LEU A 39 -9.90 19.94 11.21
N GLY A 40 -11.03 19.97 10.50
CA GLY A 40 -11.07 19.94 9.03
C GLY A 40 -10.37 21.14 8.39
N GLY A 41 -10.56 22.35 8.97
CA GLY A 41 -9.87 23.56 8.51
C GLY A 41 -8.36 23.55 8.78
N TYR A 42 -7.93 23.05 9.94
CA TYR A 42 -6.51 22.97 10.31
C TYR A 42 -5.74 21.93 9.47
N GLY A 43 -6.38 20.80 9.13
CA GLY A 43 -5.81 19.78 8.24
C GLY A 43 -5.53 20.31 6.83
N VAL A 44 -6.45 21.10 6.27
CA VAL A 44 -6.30 21.75 4.96
C VAL A 44 -5.25 22.87 5.00
N TYR A 45 -5.14 23.60 6.11
CA TYR A 45 -4.14 24.67 6.29
C TYR A 45 -2.70 24.13 6.37
N LYS A 46 -2.48 22.99 7.04
CA LYS A 46 -1.14 22.40 7.18
C LYS A 46 -0.61 21.73 5.90
N LEU A 47 -1.50 21.25 5.04
CA LEU A 47 -1.16 20.70 3.72
C LEU A 47 -0.62 21.76 2.74
N LYS A 48 -0.93 23.04 2.97
CA LYS A 48 -0.56 24.15 2.07
C LYS A 48 0.78 24.84 2.39
N MET A 49 1.46 24.44 3.47
CA MET A 49 2.70 25.09 3.96
C MET A 49 3.93 24.16 4.04
N GLY A 50 3.87 22.94 3.48
CA GLY A 50 4.97 21.98 3.52
C GLY A 50 5.78 21.90 2.22
N GLY A 51 6.28 23.03 1.72
CA GLY A 51 7.18 23.07 0.56
C GLY A 51 8.62 23.33 0.99
N GLY A 52 9.49 22.32 0.89
CA GLY A 52 10.95 22.52 0.99
C GLY A 52 11.75 21.24 1.26
N GLY A 53 12.64 20.89 0.31
CA GLY A 53 13.90 20.18 0.58
C GLY A 53 13.91 18.65 0.43
N GLN A 54 14.88 18.17 -0.37
CA GLN A 54 15.18 16.80 -0.82
C GLN A 54 15.35 15.71 0.27
N SER A 55 15.31 14.45 -0.20
CA SER A 55 15.74 13.19 0.47
C SER A 55 14.74 12.52 1.42
N LYS A 56 13.53 12.13 0.95
CA LYS A 56 12.57 11.30 1.71
C LYS A 56 11.55 10.56 0.80
N SER A 57 11.95 9.61 -0.03
CA SER A 57 10.97 8.80 -0.79
C SER A 57 10.42 7.65 0.06
N THR A 58 11.29 6.82 0.64
CA THR A 58 10.92 5.56 1.29
C THR A 58 10.22 5.72 2.66
N GLU A 59 10.64 6.69 3.48
CA GLU A 59 9.94 7.02 4.73
C GLU A 59 8.59 7.70 4.49
N LYS A 60 8.48 8.47 3.41
CA LYS A 60 7.27 9.22 3.07
C LYS A 60 6.18 8.28 2.61
N GLU A 61 6.51 7.26 1.82
CA GLU A 61 5.53 6.28 1.31
C GLU A 61 5.00 5.35 2.41
N LYS A 62 5.86 4.82 3.31
CA LYS A 62 5.39 4.05 4.49
C LYS A 62 4.56 4.88 5.46
N ASN A 63 4.92 6.16 5.61
CA ASN A 63 4.16 7.10 6.41
C ASN A 63 2.81 7.41 5.74
N ASP A 64 2.77 7.52 4.42
CA ASP A 64 1.54 7.81 3.68
C ASP A 64 0.57 6.61 3.68
N GLU A 65 1.05 5.36 3.59
CA GLU A 65 0.21 4.15 3.72
C GLU A 65 -0.38 4.00 5.13
N SER A 66 0.47 4.11 6.17
CA SER A 66 0.03 4.09 7.57
C SER A 66 -0.93 5.26 7.88
N ARG A 67 -0.71 6.43 7.29
CA ARG A 67 -1.63 7.59 7.43
C ARG A 67 -2.95 7.35 6.73
N CYS A 68 -2.96 6.74 5.55
CA CYS A 68 -4.18 6.37 4.84
C CYS A 68 -5.00 5.35 5.63
N LEU A 69 -4.38 4.29 6.16
CA LEU A 69 -5.08 3.30 7.00
C LEU A 69 -5.65 3.90 8.29
N ASN A 70 -4.85 4.72 8.99
CA ASN A 70 -5.30 5.40 10.20
C ASN A 70 -6.41 6.41 9.93
N LEU A 71 -6.37 7.10 8.78
CA LEU A 71 -7.41 8.02 8.35
C LEU A 71 -8.72 7.28 8.07
N LYS A 72 -8.68 6.12 7.38
CA LYS A 72 -9.86 5.28 7.13
C LYS A 72 -10.54 4.86 8.42
N LYS A 73 -9.77 4.32 9.37
CA LYS A 73 -10.30 3.83 10.65
C LYS A 73 -10.94 4.95 11.46
N LEU A 74 -10.27 6.12 11.52
CA LEU A 74 -10.80 7.31 12.19
C LEU A 74 -12.08 7.81 11.50
N MET A 75 -12.11 7.77 10.17
CA MET A 75 -13.28 8.10 9.39
C MET A 75 -14.45 7.17 9.73
N GLU A 76 -14.26 5.86 9.66
CA GLU A 76 -15.30 4.86 9.93
C GLU A 76 -15.88 5.00 11.34
N GLU A 77 -15.03 5.26 12.33
CA GLU A 77 -15.44 5.51 13.71
C GLU A 77 -16.30 6.77 13.83
N LYS A 78 -15.90 7.86 13.15
CA LYS A 78 -16.66 9.12 13.16
C LYS A 78 -17.98 9.03 12.40
N LEU A 79 -18.05 8.23 11.33
CA LEU A 79 -19.33 7.96 10.66
C LEU A 79 -20.28 7.19 11.57
N ARG A 80 -19.77 6.20 12.33
CA ARG A 80 -20.60 5.44 13.27
C ARG A 80 -21.19 6.34 14.35
N GLU A 81 -20.39 7.25 14.92
CA GLU A 81 -20.88 8.26 15.88
C GLU A 81 -21.98 9.15 15.26
N LEU A 82 -21.79 9.65 14.04
CA LEU A 82 -22.81 10.48 13.35
C LEU A 82 -24.09 9.71 13.07
N THR A 83 -23.98 8.46 12.63
CA THR A 83 -25.12 7.59 12.31
C THR A 83 -25.92 7.24 13.57
N ASP A 84 -25.24 7.02 14.70
CA ASP A 84 -25.89 6.78 16.00
C ASP A 84 -26.62 8.04 16.49
N VAL A 85 -25.99 9.22 16.40
CA VAL A 85 -26.65 10.50 16.72
C VAL A 85 -27.85 10.75 15.81
N ARG A 86 -27.75 10.44 14.51
CA ARG A 86 -28.88 10.50 13.57
C ARG A 86 -29.99 9.53 14.00
N GLY A 87 -29.65 8.29 14.33
CA GLY A 87 -30.61 7.29 14.81
C GLY A 87 -31.31 7.68 16.10
N GLN A 88 -30.60 8.33 17.04
CA GLN A 88 -31.16 8.88 18.27
C GLN A 88 -32.07 10.08 18.00
N MET A 89 -31.76 10.94 17.03
CA MET A 89 -32.68 11.99 16.57
C MET A 89 -33.90 11.37 15.87
N GLU A 90 -33.71 10.40 14.98
CA GLU A 90 -34.76 9.77 14.18
C GLU A 90 -35.75 8.94 15.01
N SER A 91 -35.26 8.25 16.03
CA SER A 91 -36.09 7.50 16.98
C SER A 91 -36.94 8.44 17.85
N LYS A 92 -36.42 9.62 18.20
CA LYS A 92 -37.22 10.72 18.76
C LYS A 92 -38.21 11.33 17.75
N LEU A 93 -38.12 10.96 16.47
CA LEU A 93 -38.90 11.53 15.35
C LEU A 93 -39.91 10.54 14.70
N LYS A 94 -40.21 9.36 15.26
CA LYS A 94 -41.27 8.47 14.72
C LYS A 94 -42.24 8.02 15.81
N GLU A 95 -43.57 8.03 15.61
CA GLU A 95 -44.30 7.67 14.38
C GLU A 95 -45.07 8.81 13.68
N LYS A 96 -45.16 8.67 12.34
CA LYS A 96 -46.08 9.29 11.37
C LYS A 96 -45.73 10.58 10.60
N ALA A 97 -44.82 11.46 11.03
CA ALA A 97 -44.73 12.79 10.41
C ALA A 97 -43.30 13.23 10.02
N ARG A 98 -42.50 12.39 9.34
CA ARG A 98 -41.09 12.73 9.07
C ARG A 98 -40.89 13.94 8.15
N GLU A 99 -41.73 14.10 7.13
CA GLU A 99 -41.68 15.26 6.22
C GLU A 99 -42.53 16.44 6.73
N GLU A 100 -43.68 16.17 7.35
CA GLU A 100 -44.52 17.21 7.96
C GLU A 100 -43.84 17.88 9.18
N ILE A 101 -43.08 17.13 9.99
CA ILE A 101 -42.26 17.68 11.09
C ILE A 101 -41.05 18.44 10.52
N ARG A 102 -40.54 18.08 9.34
CA ARG A 102 -39.41 18.76 8.69
C ARG A 102 -39.79 20.18 8.27
N GLU A 103 -41.00 20.36 7.75
CA GLU A 103 -41.59 21.68 7.51
C GLU A 103 -41.92 22.40 8.83
N ALA A 104 -42.51 21.72 9.82
CA ALA A 104 -42.89 22.32 11.10
C ALA A 104 -41.67 22.78 11.94
N LEU A 105 -40.52 22.13 11.78
CA LEU A 105 -39.27 22.47 12.46
C LEU A 105 -38.37 23.39 11.62
N ALA A 106 -38.77 23.78 10.41
CA ALA A 106 -38.00 24.70 9.59
C ALA A 106 -37.70 26.00 10.37
N GLY A 107 -36.42 26.36 10.49
CA GLY A 107 -35.96 27.51 11.27
C GLY A 107 -35.62 27.23 12.74
N THR A 108 -35.95 26.05 13.28
CA THR A 108 -35.60 25.66 14.66
C THR A 108 -34.12 25.22 14.79
N PRO A 109 -33.54 25.27 16.00
CA PRO A 109 -32.21 24.70 16.26
C PRO A 109 -32.11 23.21 15.92
N ALA A 110 -33.19 22.44 16.10
CA ALA A 110 -33.23 21.01 15.82
C ALA A 110 -33.16 20.72 14.30
N ALA A 111 -33.86 21.48 13.47
CA ALA A 111 -33.76 21.35 12.01
C ALA A 111 -32.37 21.76 11.48
N LYS A 112 -31.76 22.80 12.08
CA LYS A 112 -30.38 23.18 11.76
C LYS A 112 -29.39 22.08 12.14
N ALA A 113 -29.55 21.45 13.30
CA ALA A 113 -28.72 20.33 13.74
C ALA A 113 -28.87 19.12 12.81
N LEU A 114 -30.10 18.76 12.42
CA LEU A 114 -30.36 17.66 11.50
C LEU A 114 -29.73 17.91 10.12
N ALA A 115 -29.90 19.13 9.56
CA ALA A 115 -29.29 19.50 8.29
C ALA A 115 -27.75 19.50 8.33
N LEU A 116 -27.15 19.80 9.48
CA LEU A 116 -25.69 19.68 9.68
C LEU A 116 -25.24 18.22 9.69
N VAL A 117 -25.99 17.33 10.35
CA VAL A 117 -25.72 15.89 10.35
C VAL A 117 -25.82 15.32 8.92
N GLU A 118 -26.89 15.62 8.20
CA GLU A 118 -27.06 15.17 6.80
C GLU A 118 -25.94 15.67 5.88
N ARG A 119 -25.48 16.92 6.08
CA ARG A 119 -24.34 17.46 5.33
C ARG A 119 -23.05 16.73 5.68
N ALA A 120 -22.81 16.44 6.96
CA ALA A 120 -21.64 15.72 7.41
C ALA A 120 -21.60 14.29 6.84
N GLU A 121 -22.74 13.60 6.82
CA GLU A 121 -22.87 12.27 6.20
C GLU A 121 -22.57 12.30 4.70
N LYS A 122 -23.05 13.31 3.98
CA LYS A 122 -22.78 13.46 2.55
C LYS A 122 -21.29 13.73 2.26
N GLU A 123 -20.65 14.60 3.03
CA GLU A 123 -19.21 14.85 2.90
C GLU A 123 -18.39 13.63 3.30
N TYR A 124 -18.84 12.87 4.30
CA TYR A 124 -18.22 11.62 4.68
C TYR A 124 -18.23 10.60 3.54
N ALA A 125 -19.41 10.35 2.94
CA ALA A 125 -19.55 9.41 1.82
C ALA A 125 -18.65 9.81 0.63
N ARG A 126 -18.51 11.12 0.38
CA ARG A 126 -17.60 11.64 -0.64
C ARG A 126 -16.13 11.36 -0.31
N LEU A 127 -15.71 11.59 0.94
CA LEU A 127 -14.34 11.31 1.38
C LEU A 127 -14.03 9.81 1.36
N GLU A 128 -14.98 8.97 1.74
CA GLU A 128 -14.86 7.51 1.64
C GLU A 128 -14.69 7.07 0.19
N GLN A 129 -15.46 7.65 -0.74
CA GLN A 129 -15.29 7.40 -2.16
C GLN A 129 -13.89 7.82 -2.65
N LEU A 130 -13.43 9.02 -2.30
CA LEU A 130 -12.10 9.50 -2.67
C LEU A 130 -10.99 8.63 -2.06
N TYR A 131 -11.15 8.19 -0.81
CA TYR A 131 -10.24 7.26 -0.15
C TYR A 131 -10.20 5.92 -0.88
N ASN A 132 -11.37 5.34 -1.20
CA ASN A 132 -11.44 4.08 -1.92
C ASN A 132 -10.84 4.20 -3.32
N THR A 133 -11.09 5.31 -4.04
CA THR A 133 -10.45 5.58 -5.34
C THR A 133 -8.93 5.70 -5.19
N CYS A 134 -8.44 6.48 -4.24
CA CYS A 134 -7.01 6.63 -3.95
C CYS A 134 -6.35 5.29 -3.59
N MET A 135 -7.02 4.48 -2.75
CA MET A 135 -6.53 3.16 -2.36
C MET A 135 -6.53 2.19 -3.53
N ILE A 136 -7.54 2.22 -4.40
CA ILE A 136 -7.55 1.41 -5.62
C ILE A 136 -6.40 1.85 -6.54
N GLU A 137 -6.22 3.15 -6.77
CA GLU A 137 -5.10 3.67 -7.58
C GLU A 137 -3.73 3.32 -6.98
N PHE A 138 -3.63 3.27 -5.64
CA PHE A 138 -2.40 2.90 -4.94
C PHE A 138 -2.13 1.39 -4.94
N GLN A 139 -3.17 0.56 -4.71
CA GLN A 139 -3.09 -0.91 -4.73
C GLN A 139 -2.92 -1.47 -6.14
N THR A 140 -3.37 -0.75 -7.17
CA THR A 140 -3.19 -1.15 -8.58
C THR A 140 -1.85 -0.68 -9.15
N LYS A 141 -1.04 0.08 -8.39
CA LYS A 141 0.26 0.53 -8.84
C LYS A 141 1.25 -0.63 -8.81
N LYS A 142 1.73 -1.03 -9.99
CA LYS A 142 2.73 -2.09 -10.15
C LYS A 142 4.01 -1.69 -9.44
N ARG A 143 4.48 -2.52 -8.50
CA ARG A 143 5.72 -2.29 -7.74
C ARG A 143 6.78 -3.25 -8.21
N LEU A 144 8.02 -2.79 -8.40
CA LEU A 144 9.13 -3.66 -8.78
C LEU A 144 10.36 -3.42 -7.91
N PHE A 145 10.95 -4.50 -7.42
CA PHE A 145 12.15 -4.47 -6.60
C PHE A 145 13.36 -5.03 -7.37
N LEU A 146 14.39 -4.19 -7.50
CA LEU A 146 15.68 -4.52 -8.13
C LEU A 146 16.71 -4.89 -7.05
N VAL A 147 17.14 -6.14 -7.00
CA VAL A 147 18.10 -6.61 -5.98
C VAL A 147 19.45 -6.92 -6.64
N HIS A 148 20.45 -6.11 -6.30
CA HIS A 148 21.78 -6.16 -6.90
C HIS A 148 22.62 -7.36 -6.44
N GLY A 149 23.75 -7.57 -7.13
CA GLY A 149 24.71 -8.63 -6.87
C GLY A 149 25.62 -8.37 -5.66
N TRP A 150 26.53 -9.32 -5.42
CA TRP A 150 27.63 -9.20 -4.45
C TRP A 150 28.51 -8.02 -4.85
N ASP A 151 28.86 -7.19 -3.87
CA ASP A 151 29.67 -5.97 -4.01
C ASP A 151 29.01 -4.92 -4.92
N GLY A 152 27.74 -5.13 -5.25
CA GLY A 152 26.95 -4.23 -6.07
C GLY A 152 26.23 -3.15 -5.28
N ALA A 153 25.59 -2.26 -6.01
CA ALA A 153 24.81 -1.14 -5.52
C ALA A 153 23.58 -0.86 -6.42
N PRO A 154 22.60 -0.08 -5.93
CA PRO A 154 21.41 0.29 -6.69
C PRO A 154 21.65 0.98 -8.05
N GLU A 155 22.80 1.64 -8.21
CA GLU A 155 23.13 2.44 -9.40
C GLU A 155 24.04 1.70 -10.39
N ASP A 156 24.26 0.40 -10.18
CA ASP A 156 25.19 -0.38 -11.00
C ASP A 156 24.60 -0.87 -12.32
N ALA A 157 25.50 -1.00 -13.30
CA ALA A 157 25.26 -1.63 -14.59
C ALA A 157 23.97 -1.12 -15.28
N TRP A 158 22.98 -1.99 -15.41
CA TRP A 158 21.72 -1.79 -16.12
C TRP A 158 20.55 -1.43 -15.19
N PHE A 159 20.76 -1.34 -13.87
CA PHE A 159 19.70 -1.01 -12.90
C PHE A 159 19.11 0.38 -13.15
N PRO A 160 19.91 1.45 -13.35
CA PRO A 160 19.37 2.78 -13.62
C PRO A 160 18.54 2.85 -14.90
N TRP A 161 18.98 2.14 -15.95
CA TRP A 161 18.26 2.05 -17.21
C TRP A 161 16.91 1.36 -17.01
N LEU A 162 16.90 0.16 -16.42
CA LEU A 162 15.67 -0.61 -16.25
C LEU A 162 14.67 0.12 -15.35
N LYS A 163 15.16 0.75 -14.28
CA LYS A 163 14.35 1.59 -13.39
C LYS A 163 13.64 2.70 -14.17
N ARG A 164 14.39 3.46 -14.98
CA ARG A 164 13.82 4.56 -15.77
C ARG A 164 12.77 4.09 -16.76
N GLU A 165 13.02 3.01 -17.50
CA GLU A 165 12.07 2.50 -18.50
C GLU A 165 10.77 2.00 -17.85
N LEU A 166 10.87 1.26 -16.75
CA LEU A 166 9.70 0.75 -16.03
C LEU A 166 8.90 1.87 -15.33
N GLU A 167 9.57 2.87 -14.76
CA GLU A 167 8.89 4.05 -14.21
C GLU A 167 8.16 4.84 -15.29
N GLY A 168 8.75 4.96 -16.48
CA GLY A 168 8.06 5.49 -17.67
C GLY A 168 6.82 4.69 -18.06
N GLY A 169 6.82 3.38 -17.79
CA GLY A 169 5.71 2.44 -17.96
C GLY A 169 4.71 2.40 -16.80
N GLY A 170 4.82 3.28 -15.80
CA GLY A 170 3.88 3.39 -14.68
C GLY A 170 4.17 2.49 -13.49
N PHE A 171 5.30 1.78 -13.48
CA PHE A 171 5.74 1.04 -12.29
C PHE A 171 6.29 2.00 -11.23
N HIS A 172 6.15 1.63 -9.96
CA HIS A 172 6.97 2.15 -8.89
C HIS A 172 8.15 1.22 -8.67
N VAL A 173 9.36 1.67 -8.99
CA VAL A 173 10.56 0.82 -8.96
C VAL A 173 11.46 1.21 -7.79
N GLU A 174 11.85 0.25 -6.97
CA GLU A 174 12.81 0.45 -5.89
C GLU A 174 14.02 -0.46 -6.08
N ALA A 175 15.22 0.11 -5.97
CA ALA A 175 16.48 -0.63 -5.93
C ALA A 175 17.10 -0.44 -4.53
N PRO A 176 16.80 -1.31 -3.55
CA PRO A 176 17.37 -1.16 -2.21
C PRO A 176 18.89 -1.36 -2.23
N ALA A 177 19.59 -0.52 -1.47
CA ALA A 177 20.98 -0.78 -1.11
C ALA A 177 21.02 -1.92 -0.09
N MET A 178 21.47 -3.10 -0.51
CA MET A 178 21.53 -4.27 0.34
C MET A 178 22.64 -4.12 1.39
N PRO A 179 22.46 -4.66 2.60
CA PRO A 179 23.41 -4.42 3.69
C PRO A 179 24.72 -5.18 3.49
N ASN A 180 25.85 -4.50 3.70
CA ASN A 180 27.19 -5.11 3.67
C ASN A 180 27.44 -5.91 2.38
N PRO A 181 27.28 -5.28 1.20
CA PRO A 181 27.32 -5.98 -0.08
C PRO A 181 28.64 -6.68 -0.38
N GLU A 182 29.74 -6.23 0.20
CA GLU A 182 31.07 -6.84 0.16
C GLU A 182 31.12 -8.22 0.86
N TRP A 183 30.25 -8.43 1.86
CA TRP A 183 30.19 -9.63 2.70
C TRP A 183 28.72 -10.03 2.95
N PRO A 184 27.98 -10.41 1.89
CA PRO A 184 26.54 -10.62 1.95
C PRO A 184 26.18 -11.83 2.82
N LYS A 185 25.17 -11.65 3.68
CA LYS A 185 24.62 -12.70 4.55
C LYS A 185 23.14 -12.90 4.26
N ILE A 186 22.72 -14.16 4.12
CA ILE A 186 21.35 -14.55 3.77
C ILE A 186 20.34 -13.87 4.70
N GLU A 187 20.51 -14.00 6.02
CA GLU A 187 19.56 -13.51 7.01
C GLU A 187 19.44 -11.99 6.96
N ALA A 188 20.57 -11.29 6.82
CA ALA A 188 20.62 -9.84 6.75
C ALA A 188 19.93 -9.32 5.48
N TRP A 189 20.22 -9.95 4.34
CA TRP A 189 19.65 -9.57 3.04
C TRP A 189 18.15 -9.87 2.96
N VAL A 190 17.74 -11.08 3.34
CA VAL A 190 16.32 -11.48 3.33
C VAL A 190 15.50 -10.62 4.30
N SER A 191 16.01 -10.36 5.51
CA SER A 191 15.33 -9.50 6.49
C SER A 191 15.27 -8.04 6.03
N HIS A 192 16.31 -7.55 5.35
CA HIS A 192 16.30 -6.21 4.78
C HIS A 192 15.28 -6.11 3.65
N LEU A 193 15.27 -7.08 2.72
CA LEU A 193 14.33 -7.12 1.61
C LEU A 193 12.89 -7.20 2.12
N ALA A 194 12.60 -8.05 3.10
CA ALA A 194 11.27 -8.14 3.72
C ALA A 194 10.80 -6.81 4.31
N ARG A 195 11.71 -6.05 4.93
CA ARG A 195 11.38 -4.72 5.49
C ARG A 195 11.13 -3.70 4.40
N VAL A 196 11.93 -3.68 3.34
CA VAL A 196 11.80 -2.74 2.22
C VAL A 196 10.51 -3.01 1.46
N VAL A 197 10.29 -4.27 1.08
CA VAL A 197 9.14 -4.70 0.30
C VAL A 197 7.83 -4.54 1.07
N GLY A 198 7.80 -4.90 2.35
CA GLY A 198 6.57 -4.87 3.14
C GLY A 198 5.55 -5.88 2.61
N GLU A 199 4.30 -5.43 2.45
CA GLU A 199 3.22 -6.27 1.91
C GLU A 199 3.42 -6.52 0.41
N VAL A 200 3.07 -7.74 -0.02
CA VAL A 200 3.12 -8.17 -1.42
C VAL A 200 1.74 -8.60 -1.89
N ASP A 201 1.54 -8.47 -3.20
CA ASP A 201 0.37 -8.87 -3.97
C ASP A 201 0.77 -9.22 -5.42
N GLU A 202 -0.23 -9.57 -6.23
CA GLU A 202 -0.09 -9.88 -7.65
C GLU A 202 0.43 -8.71 -8.50
N HIS A 203 0.54 -7.49 -7.95
CA HIS A 203 1.13 -6.33 -8.60
C HIS A 203 2.56 -6.04 -8.13
N THR A 204 3.15 -6.94 -7.35
CA THR A 204 4.53 -6.84 -6.85
C THR A 204 5.47 -7.77 -7.62
N PHE A 205 6.51 -7.20 -8.23
CA PHE A 205 7.46 -7.87 -9.13
C PHE A 205 8.89 -7.77 -8.59
N PHE A 206 9.75 -8.71 -9.00
CA PHE A 206 11.14 -8.76 -8.57
C PHE A 206 12.07 -8.99 -9.74
N VAL A 207 13.23 -8.34 -9.70
CA VAL A 207 14.35 -8.59 -10.60
C VAL A 207 15.61 -8.72 -9.75
N GLY A 208 16.25 -9.87 -9.83
CA GLY A 208 17.52 -10.13 -9.14
C GLY A 208 18.67 -10.18 -10.11
N HIS A 209 19.84 -9.71 -9.69
CA HIS A 209 21.11 -9.97 -10.37
C HIS A 209 22.00 -10.83 -9.48
N SER A 210 22.58 -11.90 -10.04
CA SER A 210 23.55 -12.76 -9.36
C SER A 210 23.02 -13.25 -8.00
N ILE A 211 23.72 -12.96 -6.89
CA ILE A 211 23.30 -13.32 -5.53
C ILE A 211 21.95 -12.71 -5.12
N GLY A 212 21.55 -11.58 -5.71
CA GLY A 212 20.23 -10.97 -5.52
C GLY A 212 19.09 -11.89 -5.94
N CYS A 213 19.31 -12.77 -6.93
CA CYS A 213 18.36 -13.81 -7.31
C CYS A 213 18.06 -14.76 -6.15
N GLN A 214 19.10 -15.20 -5.44
CA GLN A 214 18.95 -16.06 -4.26
C GLN A 214 18.26 -15.33 -3.10
N ALA A 215 18.59 -14.06 -2.87
CA ALA A 215 17.94 -13.27 -1.83
C ALA A 215 16.42 -13.14 -2.08
N ILE A 216 16.01 -12.90 -3.33
CA ILE A 216 14.61 -12.86 -3.74
C ILE A 216 13.94 -14.22 -3.53
N MET A 217 14.55 -15.32 -3.98
CA MET A 217 13.98 -16.67 -3.80
C MET A 217 13.72 -16.99 -2.33
N ARG A 218 14.68 -16.69 -1.45
CA ARG A 218 14.57 -16.95 0.00
C ARG A 218 13.59 -16.01 0.70
N TYR A 219 13.49 -14.77 0.24
CA TYR A 219 12.43 -13.88 0.68
C TYR A 219 11.05 -14.42 0.31
N ILE A 220 10.84 -14.81 -0.95
CA ILE A 220 9.57 -15.37 -1.42
C ILE A 220 9.24 -16.67 -0.68
N GLU A 221 10.23 -17.53 -0.44
CA GLU A 221 10.10 -18.75 0.37
C GLU A 221 9.54 -18.48 1.78
N SER A 222 9.87 -17.32 2.37
CA SER A 222 9.47 -16.93 3.72
C SER A 222 8.04 -16.35 3.82
N LEU A 223 7.39 -16.08 2.69
CA LEU A 223 6.09 -15.42 2.66
C LEU A 223 4.96 -16.29 3.23
N PRO A 224 3.93 -15.67 3.84
CA PRO A 224 2.69 -16.37 4.21
C PRO A 224 2.03 -17.02 2.99
N LYS A 225 1.43 -18.21 3.19
CA LYS A 225 0.94 -19.07 2.08
C LYS A 225 -0.11 -18.43 1.17
N ASP A 226 -0.86 -17.47 1.68
CA ASP A 226 -1.92 -16.73 0.99
C ASP A 226 -1.40 -15.56 0.14
N LYS A 227 -0.13 -15.17 0.31
CA LYS A 227 0.48 -14.10 -0.48
C LYS A 227 0.87 -14.56 -1.88
N LYS A 228 0.79 -13.64 -2.83
CA LYS A 228 1.17 -13.83 -4.24
C LYS A 228 2.08 -12.70 -4.68
N VAL A 229 2.82 -12.96 -5.75
CA VAL A 229 3.68 -11.97 -6.42
C VAL A 229 3.42 -12.02 -7.94
N GLY A 230 3.52 -10.88 -8.60
CA GLY A 230 3.23 -10.74 -10.02
C GLY A 230 4.20 -11.47 -10.94
N GLY A 231 5.46 -11.62 -10.53
CA GLY A 231 6.47 -12.38 -11.28
C GLY A 231 7.89 -12.05 -10.84
N VAL A 232 8.83 -12.88 -11.27
CA VAL A 232 10.25 -12.74 -10.90
C VAL A 232 11.15 -13.00 -12.10
N VAL A 233 12.09 -12.10 -12.32
CA VAL A 233 13.17 -12.24 -13.31
C VAL A 233 14.51 -12.43 -12.60
N PHE A 234 15.29 -13.42 -13.02
CA PHE A 234 16.60 -13.72 -12.50
C PHE A 234 17.65 -13.48 -13.58
N VAL A 235 18.60 -12.57 -13.36
CA VAL A 235 19.72 -12.30 -14.29
C VAL A 235 21.00 -12.85 -13.69
N ALA A 236 21.67 -13.75 -14.40
CA ALA A 236 22.86 -14.46 -13.92
C ALA A 236 22.68 -15.11 -12.54
N GLY A 237 21.46 -15.60 -12.24
CA GLY A 237 21.17 -16.29 -11.00
C GLY A 237 21.92 -17.62 -10.90
N PHE A 238 22.24 -18.09 -9.70
CA PHE A 238 23.02 -19.31 -9.54
C PHE A 238 22.51 -20.25 -8.45
N PHE A 239 22.76 -21.53 -8.68
CA PHE A 239 22.77 -22.64 -7.72
C PHE A 239 24.13 -23.32 -7.64
N THR A 240 24.97 -23.13 -8.66
CA THR A 240 26.39 -23.51 -8.68
C THR A 240 27.22 -22.34 -9.17
N LEU A 241 28.40 -22.14 -8.60
CA LEU A 241 29.37 -21.12 -9.01
C LEU A 241 30.68 -21.77 -9.43
N MET A 242 31.48 -21.07 -10.24
CA MET A 242 32.86 -21.41 -10.58
C MET A 242 33.79 -20.24 -10.27
N ASN A 243 35.10 -20.46 -10.44
CA ASN A 243 36.13 -19.40 -10.35
C ASN A 243 36.14 -18.58 -9.04
N LEU A 244 35.73 -19.18 -7.92
CA LEU A 244 35.92 -18.60 -6.58
C LEU A 244 37.41 -18.60 -6.21
N GLU A 245 38.11 -17.52 -6.58
CA GLU A 245 39.57 -17.46 -6.66
C GLU A 245 40.29 -17.58 -5.31
N ASN A 246 39.67 -17.17 -4.21
CA ASN A 246 40.29 -17.16 -2.88
C ASN A 246 39.37 -17.75 -1.79
N ASP A 247 39.94 -18.03 -0.63
CA ASP A 247 39.21 -18.70 0.46
C ASP A 247 38.13 -17.79 1.08
N GLU A 248 38.34 -16.47 1.10
CA GLU A 248 37.33 -15.49 1.52
C GLU A 248 36.09 -15.55 0.62
N ALA A 249 36.28 -15.58 -0.70
CA ALA A 249 35.18 -15.69 -1.66
C ALA A 249 34.42 -17.02 -1.49
N LYS A 250 35.13 -18.12 -1.27
CA LYS A 250 34.51 -19.42 -0.97
C LYS A 250 33.71 -19.37 0.33
N GLU A 251 34.25 -18.75 1.38
CA GLU A 251 33.56 -18.62 2.67
C GLU A 251 32.29 -17.77 2.58
N ILE A 252 32.32 -16.71 1.77
CA ILE A 252 31.15 -15.87 1.52
C ILE A 252 30.12 -16.61 0.69
N ALA A 253 30.52 -17.31 -0.38
CA ALA A 253 29.61 -18.03 -1.27
C ALA A 253 28.99 -19.29 -0.62
N ARG A 254 29.73 -19.97 0.27
CA ARG A 254 29.36 -21.28 0.84
C ARG A 254 27.95 -21.30 1.43
N PRO A 255 27.51 -20.39 2.31
CA PRO A 255 26.13 -20.37 2.80
C PRO A 255 25.07 -20.29 1.70
N TRP A 256 25.33 -19.54 0.63
CA TRP A 256 24.41 -19.37 -0.50
C TRP A 256 24.32 -20.61 -1.38
N LEU A 257 25.39 -21.42 -1.45
CA LEU A 257 25.42 -22.68 -2.20
C LEU A 257 24.87 -23.86 -1.39
N GLU A 258 25.15 -23.91 -0.09
CA GLU A 258 24.88 -25.08 0.76
C GLU A 258 23.55 -25.01 1.50
N THR A 259 23.02 -23.81 1.77
CA THR A 259 21.72 -23.67 2.41
C THR A 259 20.63 -23.98 1.38
N PRO A 260 19.78 -25.01 1.58
CA PRO A 260 18.76 -25.35 0.60
C PRO A 260 17.71 -24.23 0.46
N ILE A 261 17.01 -24.22 -0.68
CA ILE A 261 15.83 -23.38 -0.93
C ILE A 261 14.65 -24.34 -1.14
N ASP A 262 13.53 -24.10 -0.45
CA ASP A 262 12.28 -24.82 -0.68
C ASP A 262 11.56 -24.25 -1.91
N PHE A 263 11.91 -24.77 -3.08
CA PHE A 263 11.36 -24.28 -4.34
C PHE A 263 9.85 -24.49 -4.49
N GLU A 264 9.25 -25.46 -3.78
CA GLU A 264 7.80 -25.64 -3.76
C GLU A 264 7.10 -24.47 -3.05
N LYS A 265 7.70 -23.95 -1.97
CA LYS A 265 7.22 -22.69 -1.37
C LYS A 265 7.38 -21.54 -2.33
N VAL A 266 8.52 -21.39 -3.00
CA VAL A 266 8.74 -20.30 -3.97
C VAL A 266 7.68 -20.33 -5.07
N ARG A 267 7.47 -21.49 -5.71
CA ARG A 267 6.44 -21.70 -6.74
C ARG A 267 5.01 -21.46 -6.25
N ARG A 268 4.73 -21.61 -4.96
CA ARG A 268 3.38 -21.31 -4.43
C ARG A 268 3.00 -19.85 -4.65
N HIS A 269 3.96 -18.93 -4.63
CA HIS A 269 3.69 -17.49 -4.67
C HIS A 269 3.54 -16.93 -6.08
N THR A 270 4.12 -17.59 -7.10
CA THR A 270 3.92 -17.27 -8.51
C THR A 270 4.34 -18.43 -9.41
N GLN A 271 3.87 -18.43 -10.66
CA GLN A 271 4.34 -19.33 -11.72
C GLN A 271 5.05 -18.54 -12.84
N LYS A 272 5.15 -17.21 -12.69
CA LYS A 272 5.76 -16.30 -13.66
C LYS A 272 7.24 -16.12 -13.30
N PHE A 273 8.08 -17.05 -13.75
CA PHE A 273 9.53 -17.00 -13.57
C PHE A 273 10.25 -16.91 -14.92
N PHE A 274 11.23 -16.01 -15.02
CA PHE A 274 12.14 -15.95 -16.17
C PHE A 274 13.59 -15.88 -15.68
N ALA A 275 14.51 -16.59 -16.33
CA ALA A 275 15.92 -16.55 -16.00
C ALA A 275 16.81 -16.32 -17.23
N LEU A 276 17.68 -15.33 -17.15
CA LEU A 276 18.59 -14.89 -18.20
C LEU A 276 20.04 -15.22 -17.82
N PHE A 277 20.78 -15.81 -18.76
CA PHE A 277 22.17 -16.22 -18.59
C PHE A 277 23.02 -15.74 -19.78
N SER A 278 24.34 -15.70 -19.60
CA SER A 278 25.31 -15.47 -20.68
C SER A 278 26.14 -16.73 -20.92
N ASP A 279 26.51 -16.99 -22.16
CA ASP A 279 27.32 -18.15 -22.52
C ASP A 279 28.82 -18.02 -22.20
N ASP A 280 29.27 -16.82 -21.87
CA ASP A 280 30.63 -16.47 -21.46
C ASP A 280 30.72 -15.91 -20.03
N ASP A 281 29.70 -16.13 -19.19
CA ASP A 281 29.73 -15.74 -17.79
C ASP A 281 30.89 -16.45 -17.06
N GLY A 282 31.77 -15.66 -16.43
CA GLY A 282 32.96 -16.15 -15.75
C GLY A 282 32.71 -16.80 -14.40
N ASP A 283 31.57 -16.54 -13.76
CA ASP A 283 31.29 -16.95 -12.38
C ASP A 283 30.13 -17.96 -12.32
N VAL A 284 29.19 -17.88 -13.27
CA VAL A 284 27.98 -18.69 -13.30
C VAL A 284 28.04 -19.67 -14.46
N PRO A 285 28.28 -20.97 -14.19
CA PRO A 285 28.26 -22.00 -15.23
C PRO A 285 26.92 -22.04 -15.98
N VAL A 286 26.97 -22.25 -17.30
CA VAL A 286 25.80 -22.33 -18.18
C VAL A 286 24.74 -23.35 -17.70
N GLY A 287 25.16 -24.40 -17.00
CA GLY A 287 24.28 -25.43 -16.43
C GLY A 287 23.27 -24.89 -15.40
N ASN A 288 23.47 -23.68 -14.87
CA ASN A 288 22.46 -23.03 -14.04
C ASN A 288 21.17 -22.75 -14.80
N LYS A 289 21.22 -22.57 -16.12
CA LYS A 289 20.04 -22.38 -16.95
C LYS A 289 19.06 -23.54 -16.81
N GLU A 290 19.53 -24.77 -16.96
CA GLU A 290 18.70 -25.97 -16.82
C GLU A 290 18.21 -26.11 -15.38
N LEU A 291 19.05 -25.80 -14.39
CA LEU A 291 18.65 -25.86 -12.99
C LEU A 291 17.51 -24.88 -12.65
N PHE A 292 17.48 -23.67 -13.22
CA PHE A 292 16.36 -22.73 -13.03
C PHE A 292 15.08 -23.24 -13.69
N ALA A 293 15.18 -23.82 -14.90
CA ALA A 293 14.03 -24.44 -15.56
C ALA A 293 13.47 -25.60 -14.73
N GLU A 294 14.32 -26.52 -14.28
CA GLU A 294 13.91 -27.70 -13.50
C GLU A 294 13.39 -27.34 -12.11
N ARG A 295 14.10 -26.47 -11.39
CA ARG A 295 13.81 -26.18 -9.99
C ARG A 295 12.74 -25.14 -9.79
N LEU A 296 12.40 -24.30 -10.78
CA LEU A 296 11.36 -23.28 -10.63
C LEU A 296 10.26 -23.37 -11.69
N GLY A 297 10.49 -24.12 -12.78
CA GLY A 297 9.63 -24.03 -13.97
C GLY A 297 9.81 -22.70 -14.71
N ALA A 298 10.99 -22.09 -14.63
CA ALA A 298 11.26 -20.79 -15.25
C ALA A 298 11.40 -20.91 -16.77
N ASP A 299 10.86 -19.93 -17.49
CA ASP A 299 11.28 -19.67 -18.86
C ASP A 299 12.75 -19.22 -18.83
N THR A 300 13.60 -19.75 -19.70
CA THR A 300 15.04 -19.43 -19.67
C THR A 300 15.58 -18.99 -21.02
N LEU A 301 16.53 -18.05 -21.00
CA LEU A 301 17.22 -17.53 -22.17
C LEU A 301 18.73 -17.48 -21.93
N MET A 302 19.49 -17.79 -22.97
CA MET A 302 20.94 -17.60 -23.02
C MET A 302 21.24 -16.48 -24.01
N GLU A 303 21.89 -15.41 -23.55
CA GLU A 303 22.47 -14.36 -24.38
C GLU A 303 23.91 -14.74 -24.76
N HIS A 304 24.39 -14.16 -25.85
CA HIS A 304 25.76 -14.35 -26.31
C HIS A 304 26.65 -13.20 -25.86
N ALA A 305 27.81 -13.52 -25.29
CA ALA A 305 28.88 -12.58 -25.00
C ALA A 305 28.48 -11.36 -24.12
N LYS A 306 27.75 -11.62 -23.03
CA LYS A 306 27.30 -10.60 -22.05
C LYS A 306 28.05 -10.67 -20.71
N GLY A 307 29.04 -11.57 -20.57
CA GLY A 307 29.76 -11.79 -19.32
C GLY A 307 28.80 -12.04 -18.15
N HIS A 308 29.06 -11.40 -17.01
CA HIS A 308 28.20 -11.52 -15.84
C HIS A 308 27.08 -10.46 -15.81
N PHE A 309 26.75 -9.84 -16.96
CA PHE A 309 25.84 -8.70 -17.08
C PHE A 309 26.22 -7.51 -16.18
N SER A 310 27.52 -7.30 -15.99
CA SER A 310 28.06 -6.23 -15.17
C SER A 310 28.38 -4.99 -16.00
N LYS A 311 28.66 -3.88 -15.31
CA LYS A 311 29.22 -2.68 -15.96
C LYS A 311 30.59 -2.95 -16.58
N GLY A 312 31.38 -3.85 -15.99
CA GLY A 312 32.68 -4.27 -16.52
C GLY A 312 32.56 -4.99 -17.86
N ASP A 313 31.45 -5.69 -18.07
CA ASP A 313 31.11 -6.37 -19.33
C ASP A 313 30.51 -5.40 -20.37
N GLY A 314 30.42 -4.10 -20.05
CA GLY A 314 29.81 -3.10 -20.91
C GLY A 314 28.28 -3.18 -20.99
N VAL A 315 27.63 -3.93 -20.09
CA VAL A 315 26.17 -4.11 -20.08
C VAL A 315 25.51 -3.00 -19.26
N THR A 316 24.93 -2.03 -19.95
CA THR A 316 24.17 -0.92 -19.34
C THR A 316 22.67 -0.98 -19.59
N GLU A 317 22.20 -1.94 -20.38
CA GLU A 317 20.80 -2.16 -20.70
C GLU A 317 20.52 -3.65 -20.96
N ILE A 318 19.33 -4.10 -20.59
CA ILE A 318 18.86 -5.47 -20.85
C ILE A 318 17.40 -5.42 -21.31
N PRO A 319 17.14 -5.12 -22.61
CA PRO A 319 15.79 -5.02 -23.17
C PRO A 319 14.90 -6.23 -22.89
N VAL A 320 15.45 -7.44 -22.96
CA VAL A 320 14.67 -8.65 -22.71
C VAL A 320 14.10 -8.72 -21.28
N VAL A 321 14.81 -8.19 -20.28
CA VAL A 321 14.31 -8.16 -18.89
C VAL A 321 13.12 -7.21 -18.78
N LEU A 322 13.19 -6.04 -19.43
CA LEU A 322 12.08 -5.09 -19.50
C LEU A 322 10.86 -5.73 -20.15
N GLU A 323 11.04 -6.37 -21.32
CA GLU A 323 9.96 -7.05 -22.04
C GLU A 323 9.28 -8.12 -21.20
N GLN A 324 10.06 -8.95 -20.48
CA GLN A 324 9.49 -10.00 -19.64
C GLN A 324 8.71 -9.45 -18.44
N ILE A 325 9.19 -8.38 -17.81
CA ILE A 325 8.44 -7.73 -16.73
C ILE A 325 7.13 -7.14 -17.24
N LEU A 326 7.14 -6.49 -18.41
CA LEU A 326 5.91 -5.96 -19.01
C LEU A 326 4.92 -7.09 -19.31
N LYS A 327 5.39 -8.20 -19.90
CA LYS A 327 4.59 -9.40 -20.15
C LYS A 327 4.01 -10.02 -18.87
N PHE A 328 4.78 -10.06 -17.78
CA PHE A 328 4.26 -10.55 -16.49
C PHE A 328 3.16 -9.66 -15.91
N ALA A 329 3.16 -8.37 -16.25
CA ALA A 329 2.25 -7.39 -15.72
C ALA A 329 0.99 -7.14 -16.58
N GLU A 330 0.85 -7.86 -17.69
CA GLU A 330 -0.40 -7.99 -18.48
C GLU A 330 -1.39 -8.95 -17.80
#